data_AF-A0AAW8Q2X0-F1
#
_entry.id   AF-A0AAW8Q2X0-F1
#
_cell.length_a   1.000
_cell.length_b   1.000
_cell.length_c   1.000
_cell.angle_alpha   90.00
_cell.angle_beta   90.00
_cell.angle_gamma   90.00
#
_symmetry.space_group_name_H-M   'P 1'
#
loop_
_entity.id
_entity.type
_entity.pdbx_description
1 polymer ?
#
loop_
_entity_poly.entity_id
_entity_poly.type
_entity_poly.pdbx_seq_one_letter_code
_entity_poly.pdbx_strand_id
1 'polypeptide(L)'
;MKKSDKFEDSWDDNNLRKRGSLKSNILIASVIGVIAVGGFTYVASSEDADDARMHYIRQDYAKSLKVIESILSDPELGMQYAQALEIKSEILMDSKSEFFDRHEAYAALKDLFIESKSVDTARKLIEIGDFLKKKDKELEQFIVYLAKNKDIDSIYRISRYYLSSENTRDQLKARKFLEMLPETTEKLISLSKVELAIGKSNATIKNAESYLNSAVFLGSADAMAELAFLQLTKAEIDKFSSQKHKAQFPIMIKRSIDMGYKGELLPRAAMILKFGRFGVPQDLTLANTIEKILGNEKIN
;
A
#
# COMPACT_ATOMS: atom_id res chain seq x y z
N MET A 1 -6.77 -24.81 -28.62
CA MET A 1 -5.68 -25.69 -28.14
C MET A 1 -4.79 -24.90 -27.19
N LYS A 2 -4.44 -25.51 -26.05
CA LYS A 2 -3.74 -24.95 -24.90
C LYS A 2 -2.34 -24.43 -25.23
N LYS A 3 -1.95 -23.30 -24.62
CA LYS A 3 -0.87 -23.20 -23.61
C LYS A 3 -0.98 -21.86 -22.90
N SER A 4 -1.43 -21.93 -21.65
CA SER A 4 -1.26 -20.90 -20.62
C SER A 4 0.21 -20.91 -20.22
N ASP A 5 0.96 -19.88 -20.58
CA ASP A 5 2.31 -19.72 -20.05
C ASP A 5 2.23 -19.20 -18.62
N LYS A 6 2.63 -20.09 -17.73
CA LYS A 6 2.69 -19.99 -16.28
C LYS A 6 3.50 -18.75 -15.87
N PHE A 7 2.86 -17.88 -15.12
CA PHE A 7 3.51 -16.91 -14.24
C PHE A 7 3.20 -17.29 -12.77
N GLU A 8 3.44 -18.56 -12.44
CA GLU A 8 3.54 -19.17 -11.11
C GLU A 8 4.88 -19.94 -11.17
N ASP A 9 5.84 -19.89 -10.26
CA ASP A 9 6.00 -19.32 -8.93
C ASP A 9 7.52 -19.23 -8.69
N SER A 10 7.98 -18.22 -7.95
CA SER A 10 9.05 -18.37 -6.94
C SER A 10 9.37 -17.00 -6.36
N TRP A 11 8.55 -16.57 -5.41
CA TRP A 11 9.09 -15.82 -4.28
C TRP A 11 9.23 -16.84 -3.16
N ASP A 12 10.24 -17.69 -3.29
CA ASP A 12 10.64 -18.59 -2.22
C ASP A 12 11.12 -17.73 -1.05
N ASP A 13 10.47 -17.95 0.09
CA ASP A 13 10.70 -17.37 1.42
C ASP A 13 12.08 -17.78 2.00
N ASN A 14 13.16 -17.48 1.29
CA ASN A 14 14.52 -17.83 1.74
C ASN A 14 15.13 -16.86 2.76
N ASN A 15 14.41 -15.81 3.16
CA ASN A 15 14.84 -14.93 4.25
C ASN A 15 14.09 -15.17 5.58
N LEU A 16 13.20 -16.17 5.66
CA LEU A 16 12.44 -16.48 6.87
C LEU A 16 12.70 -17.89 7.44
N ARG A 17 13.61 -18.67 6.85
CA ARG A 17 14.05 -19.97 7.40
C ARG A 17 15.52 -19.94 7.78
N LYS A 18 15.79 -19.47 9.00
CA LYS A 18 16.90 -19.97 9.82
C LYS A 18 16.70 -19.57 11.29
N ARG A 19 15.78 -20.26 11.96
CA ARG A 19 15.92 -20.65 13.38
C ARG A 19 15.01 -21.87 13.63
N GLY A 20 15.59 -22.85 14.32
CA GLY A 20 15.31 -24.26 14.15
C GLY A 20 13.92 -24.71 14.61
N SER A 21 13.35 -25.63 13.83
CA SER A 21 12.31 -26.53 14.30
C SER A 21 12.92 -27.51 15.32
N LEU A 22 12.57 -27.36 16.59
CA LEU A 22 12.61 -28.47 17.53
C LEU A 22 11.16 -28.89 17.80
N LYS A 23 10.81 -30.04 17.23
CA LYS A 23 9.64 -30.82 17.65
C LYS A 23 9.89 -31.26 19.09
N SER A 24 8.98 -30.97 20.02
CA SER A 24 8.87 -31.76 21.25
C SER A 24 7.40 -32.08 21.54
N ASN A 25 7.06 -33.34 21.32
CA ASN A 25 5.98 -33.98 22.05
C ASN A 25 6.49 -34.21 23.47
N ILE A 26 5.94 -33.54 24.48
CA ILE A 26 6.11 -33.97 25.86
C ILE A 26 4.75 -33.92 26.56
N LEU A 27 4.23 -35.12 26.78
CA LEU A 27 3.11 -35.50 27.61
C LEU A 27 3.71 -35.77 28.99
N ILE A 28 3.40 -34.97 30.02
CA ILE A 28 3.73 -35.33 31.41
C ILE A 28 2.52 -35.09 32.30
N ALA A 29 1.93 -36.22 32.69
CA ALA A 29 1.19 -36.38 33.92
C ALA A 29 2.18 -36.49 35.10
N SER A 30 1.93 -35.78 36.20
CA SER A 30 1.90 -36.37 37.55
C SER A 30 1.48 -35.32 38.57
N VAL A 31 0.59 -35.75 39.45
CA VAL A 31 0.05 -35.04 40.60
C VAL A 31 0.80 -35.56 41.85
N ILE A 32 0.84 -34.72 42.90
CA ILE A 32 1.20 -35.02 44.31
C ILE A 32 2.72 -35.13 44.54
N GLY A 33 3.38 -34.39 45.44
CA GLY A 33 2.97 -33.67 46.63
C GLY A 33 3.78 -34.20 47.81
N VAL A 34 4.78 -33.45 48.30
CA VAL A 34 5.40 -33.65 49.63
C VAL A 34 5.74 -32.28 50.22
N ILE A 35 5.10 -31.98 51.34
CA ILE A 35 5.39 -30.85 52.22
C ILE A 35 6.58 -31.24 53.10
N ALA A 36 7.63 -30.41 53.13
CA ALA A 36 8.59 -30.39 54.22
C ALA A 36 9.06 -28.95 54.47
N VAL A 37 8.78 -28.52 55.70
CA VAL A 37 8.98 -27.24 56.37
C VAL A 37 10.43 -26.74 56.32
N GLY A 38 10.63 -25.43 56.11
CA GLY A 38 11.83 -24.74 56.59
C GLY A 38 12.44 -23.71 55.65
N GLY A 39 11.76 -22.58 55.47
CA GLY A 39 12.31 -21.41 54.80
C GLY A 39 11.24 -20.69 54.01
N PHE A 40 10.68 -19.62 54.56
CA PHE A 40 9.97 -18.62 53.77
C PHE A 40 11.00 -17.96 52.84
N THR A 41 11.29 -18.59 51.70
CA THR A 41 11.55 -17.80 50.50
C THR A 41 10.18 -17.32 50.07
N TYR A 42 9.96 -16.02 50.21
CA TYR A 42 8.93 -15.32 49.47
C TYR A 42 9.27 -15.56 47.99
N VAL A 43 8.75 -16.63 47.40
CA VAL A 43 8.66 -16.74 45.95
C VAL A 43 7.62 -15.69 45.62
N ALA A 44 8.05 -14.43 45.49
CA ALA A 44 7.25 -13.43 44.82
C ALA A 44 6.84 -14.09 43.50
N SER A 45 5.53 -14.28 43.30
CA SER A 45 5.03 -14.69 42.01
C SER A 45 5.67 -13.74 41.00
N SER A 46 6.37 -14.28 40.00
CA SER A 46 6.97 -13.45 38.97
C SER A 46 5.85 -12.61 38.36
N GLU A 47 5.94 -11.29 38.50
CA GLU A 47 4.94 -10.36 37.96
C GLU A 47 4.82 -10.59 36.45
N ASP A 48 3.58 -10.64 35.95
CA ASP A 48 3.28 -10.98 34.56
C ASP A 48 2.59 -9.83 33.81
N ALA A 49 2.19 -10.07 32.56
CA ALA A 49 1.54 -9.06 31.74
C ALA A 49 0.17 -8.63 32.29
N ASP A 50 -0.53 -9.50 33.03
CA ASP A 50 -1.79 -9.13 33.68
C ASP A 50 -1.52 -8.16 34.85
N ASP A 51 -0.45 -8.37 35.61
CA ASP A 51 0.01 -7.41 36.64
C ASP A 51 0.37 -6.05 36.00
N ALA A 52 1.12 -6.07 34.89
CA ALA A 52 1.42 -4.85 34.13
C ALA A 52 0.14 -4.14 33.65
N ARG A 53 -0.84 -4.89 33.14
CA ARG A 53 -2.13 -4.36 32.66
C ARG A 53 -2.91 -3.70 33.79
N MET A 54 -2.92 -4.31 34.98
CA MET A 54 -3.57 -3.76 36.16
C MET A 54 -2.95 -2.46 36.61
N HIS A 55 -1.62 -2.34 36.57
CA HIS A 55 -0.93 -1.07 36.83
C HIS A 55 -1.27 0.00 35.80
N TYR A 56 -1.31 -0.35 34.52
CA TYR A 56 -1.72 0.56 33.44
C TYR A 56 -3.16 1.08 33.63
N ILE A 57 -4.13 0.21 33.92
CA ILE A 57 -5.53 0.60 34.17
C ILE A 57 -5.65 1.57 35.35
N ARG A 58 -4.80 1.38 36.38
CA ARG A 58 -4.71 2.28 37.55
C ARG A 58 -3.94 3.57 37.27
N GLN A 59 -3.46 3.78 36.04
CA GLN A 59 -2.61 4.90 35.61
C GLN A 59 -1.29 4.98 36.38
N ASP A 60 -0.83 3.86 36.93
CA ASP A 60 0.49 3.72 37.55
C ASP A 60 1.50 3.29 36.49
N TYR A 61 1.73 4.19 35.52
CA TYR A 61 2.50 3.90 34.30
C TYR A 61 3.93 3.45 34.60
N ALA A 62 4.58 4.06 35.59
CA ALA A 62 5.95 3.72 35.97
C ALA A 62 6.06 2.27 36.50
N LYS A 63 5.12 1.83 37.34
CA LYS A 63 5.11 0.42 37.80
C LYS A 63 4.78 -0.53 36.66
N SER A 64 3.83 -0.18 35.81
CA SER A 64 3.50 -1.00 34.64
C SER A 64 4.73 -1.22 33.74
N LEU A 65 5.48 -0.14 33.43
CA LEU A 65 6.71 -0.23 32.63
C LEU A 65 7.80 -1.08 33.30
N LYS A 66 7.94 -1.01 34.64
CA LYS A 66 8.92 -1.84 35.36
C LYS A 66 8.62 -3.34 35.20
N VAL A 67 7.35 -3.74 35.31
CA VAL A 67 6.93 -5.14 35.08
C VAL A 67 7.19 -5.53 33.63
N ILE A 68 6.79 -4.66 32.69
CA ILE A 68 7.03 -4.86 31.25
C ILE A 68 8.52 -5.07 30.95
N GLU A 69 9.42 -4.25 31.48
CA GLU A 69 10.87 -4.38 31.25
C GLU A 69 11.41 -5.71 31.75
N SER A 70 10.89 -6.21 32.88
CA SER A 70 11.24 -7.55 33.38
C SER A 70 10.80 -8.63 32.39
N ILE A 71 9.59 -8.54 31.84
CA ILE A 71 9.09 -9.50 30.84
C ILE A 71 9.89 -9.41 29.54
N LEU A 72 10.16 -8.20 29.05
CA LEU A 72 10.88 -7.98 27.79
C LEU A 72 12.36 -8.37 27.86
N SER A 73 12.88 -8.65 29.05
CA SER A 73 14.23 -9.20 29.22
C SER A 73 14.36 -10.67 28.77
N ASP A 74 13.23 -11.38 28.65
CA ASP A 74 13.17 -12.76 28.18
C ASP A 74 12.23 -12.92 26.96
N PRO A 75 12.77 -12.92 25.73
CA PRO A 75 12.00 -13.11 24.50
C PRO A 75 11.33 -14.48 24.38
N GLU A 76 11.73 -15.49 25.18
CA GLU A 76 11.16 -16.85 25.09
C GLU A 76 9.78 -16.96 25.75
N LEU A 77 9.32 -15.90 26.44
CA LEU A 77 8.03 -15.84 27.13
C LEU A 77 6.81 -15.75 26.20
N GLY A 78 7.01 -15.68 24.88
CA GLY A 78 5.97 -15.83 23.86
C GLY A 78 4.78 -14.88 24.04
N MET A 79 3.64 -15.40 24.48
CA MET A 79 2.41 -14.61 24.66
C MET A 79 2.58 -13.45 25.65
N GLN A 80 3.28 -13.68 26.75
CA GLN A 80 3.56 -12.67 27.77
C GLN A 80 4.42 -11.53 27.19
N TYR A 81 5.40 -11.88 26.35
CA TYR A 81 6.24 -10.92 25.66
C TYR A 81 5.42 -10.02 24.71
N ALA A 82 4.53 -10.62 23.91
CA ALA A 82 3.64 -9.87 23.02
C ALA A 82 2.67 -8.96 23.78
N GLN A 83 2.07 -9.44 24.87
CA GLN A 83 1.18 -8.63 25.71
C GLN A 83 1.93 -7.46 26.38
N ALA A 84 3.15 -7.70 26.86
CA ALA A 84 3.99 -6.65 27.42
C ALA A 84 4.32 -5.56 26.39
N LEU A 85 4.63 -5.92 25.14
CA LEU A 85 4.83 -4.98 24.05
C LEU A 85 3.55 -4.19 23.70
N GLU A 86 2.40 -4.84 23.72
CA GLU A 86 1.11 -4.18 23.50
C GLU A 86 0.86 -3.11 24.58
N ILE A 87 0.95 -3.47 25.86
CA ILE A 87 0.74 -2.54 26.97
C ILE A 87 1.79 -1.41 26.91
N LYS A 88 3.05 -1.72 26.63
CA LYS A 88 4.11 -0.72 26.44
C LYS A 88 3.73 0.28 25.37
N SER A 89 3.28 -0.18 24.21
CA SER A 89 2.88 0.70 23.13
C SER A 89 1.71 1.62 23.52
N GLU A 90 0.74 1.11 24.29
CA GLU A 90 -0.40 1.90 24.77
C GLU A 90 0.04 3.00 25.75
N ILE A 91 0.94 2.68 26.70
CA ILE A 91 1.51 3.67 27.63
C ILE A 91 2.23 4.78 26.88
N LEU A 92 3.02 4.43 25.86
CA LEU A 92 3.78 5.37 25.05
C LEU A 92 2.89 6.21 24.10
N MET A 93 1.69 5.73 23.78
CA MET A 93 0.69 6.46 22.96
C MET A 93 -0.31 7.28 23.79
N ASP A 94 -0.43 7.02 25.09
CA ASP A 94 -1.37 7.74 25.94
C ASP A 94 -0.84 9.14 26.27
N SER A 95 -1.53 10.17 25.76
CA SER A 95 -1.20 11.57 26.01
C SER A 95 -1.22 11.98 27.49
N LYS A 96 -1.81 11.17 28.38
CA LYS A 96 -1.81 11.38 29.83
C LYS A 96 -0.60 10.74 30.53
N SER A 97 0.11 9.85 29.85
CA SER A 97 1.31 9.21 30.37
C SER A 97 2.48 10.20 30.35
N GLU A 98 3.23 10.26 31.44
CA GLU A 98 4.49 11.00 31.49
C GLU A 98 5.57 10.41 30.57
N PHE A 99 5.37 9.17 30.10
CA PHE A 99 6.22 8.46 29.15
C PHE A 99 5.73 8.57 27.70
N PHE A 100 4.79 9.48 27.40
CA PHE A 100 4.25 9.65 26.06
C PHE A 100 5.36 9.95 25.03
N ASP A 101 5.63 8.98 24.15
CA ASP A 101 6.58 9.09 23.05
C ASP A 101 6.13 8.23 21.87
N ARG A 102 5.66 8.90 20.80
CA ARG A 102 5.20 8.22 19.59
C ARG A 102 6.31 7.52 18.81
N HIS A 103 7.56 7.97 18.91
CA HIS A 103 8.69 7.30 18.26
C HIS A 103 9.01 5.97 18.95
N GLU A 104 9.02 5.96 20.28
CA GLU A 104 9.20 4.72 21.03
C GLU A 104 7.98 3.79 20.90
N ALA A 105 6.76 4.34 20.88
CA ALA A 105 5.55 3.57 20.62
C ALA A 105 5.63 2.86 19.26
N TYR A 106 6.08 3.58 18.23
CA TYR A 106 6.29 3.01 16.89
C TYR A 106 7.31 1.85 16.92
N ALA A 107 8.41 1.99 17.67
CA ALA A 107 9.38 0.91 17.84
C ALA A 107 8.78 -0.32 18.55
N ALA A 108 8.08 -0.12 19.67
CA ALA A 108 7.41 -1.20 20.40
C ALA A 108 6.36 -1.93 19.54
N LEU A 109 5.59 -1.18 18.74
CA LEU A 109 4.62 -1.78 17.82
C LEU A 109 5.28 -2.57 16.69
N LYS A 110 6.47 -2.17 16.22
CA LYS A 110 7.21 -2.94 15.23
C LYS A 110 7.61 -4.30 15.79
N ASP A 111 8.11 -4.31 17.02
CA ASP A 111 8.48 -5.54 17.71
C ASP A 111 7.23 -6.41 17.94
N LEU A 112 6.11 -5.80 18.36
CA LEU A 112 4.84 -6.51 18.53
C LEU A 112 4.35 -7.14 17.23
N PHE A 113 4.55 -6.45 16.09
CA PHE A 113 4.15 -6.96 14.79
C PHE A 113 5.01 -8.17 14.35
N ILE A 114 6.29 -8.21 14.74
CA ILE A 114 7.16 -9.38 14.46
C ILE A 114 6.62 -10.63 15.17
N GLU A 115 6.19 -10.47 16.43
CA GLU A 115 5.69 -11.56 17.27
C GLU A 115 4.28 -12.03 16.88
N SER A 116 3.35 -11.09 16.71
CA SER A 116 1.93 -11.41 16.54
C SER A 116 1.45 -11.41 15.09
N LYS A 117 2.10 -10.63 14.21
CA LYS A 117 1.63 -10.29 12.86
C LYS A 117 0.14 -9.95 12.82
N SER A 118 -0.36 -9.17 13.77
CA SER A 118 -1.79 -8.83 13.79
C SER A 118 -2.14 -7.74 12.76
N VAL A 119 -3.37 -7.79 12.25
CA VAL A 119 -3.94 -6.74 11.36
C VAL A 119 -4.04 -5.41 12.10
N ASP A 120 -4.47 -5.42 13.36
CA ASP A 120 -4.66 -4.21 14.14
C ASP A 120 -3.34 -3.52 14.48
N THR A 121 -2.30 -4.28 14.78
CA THR A 121 -0.94 -3.76 14.98
C THR A 121 -0.40 -3.13 13.69
N ALA A 122 -0.63 -3.77 12.53
CA ALA A 122 -0.23 -3.19 11.24
C ALA A 122 -0.97 -1.87 10.94
N ARG A 123 -2.26 -1.77 11.26
CA ARG A 123 -3.03 -0.53 11.14
C ARG A 123 -2.46 0.57 12.04
N LYS A 124 -2.23 0.28 13.32
CA LYS A 124 -1.62 1.23 14.27
C LYS A 124 -0.24 1.70 13.80
N LEU A 125 0.56 0.81 13.23
CA LEU A 125 1.88 1.15 12.68
C LEU A 125 1.79 2.12 11.51
N ILE A 126 0.83 1.94 10.60
CA ILE A 126 0.61 2.88 9.50
C ILE A 126 0.13 4.23 10.03
N GLU A 127 -0.84 4.23 10.96
CA GLU A 127 -1.39 5.47 11.54
C GLU A 127 -0.31 6.32 12.23
N ILE A 128 0.48 5.70 13.11
CA ILE A 128 1.58 6.39 13.79
C ILE A 128 2.68 6.75 12.80
N GLY A 129 2.98 5.86 11.84
CA GLY A 129 3.94 6.13 10.78
C GLY A 129 3.58 7.40 10.00
N ASP A 130 2.33 7.55 9.61
CA ASP A 130 1.80 8.73 8.92
C ASP A 130 1.88 9.98 9.80
N PHE A 131 1.52 9.86 11.08
CA PHE A 131 1.67 10.94 12.05
C PHE A 131 3.13 11.42 12.17
N LEU A 132 4.07 10.47 12.20
CA LEU A 132 5.51 10.71 12.24
C LEU A 132 6.10 11.08 10.86
N LYS A 133 5.26 11.28 9.83
CA LYS A 133 5.65 11.63 8.46
C LYS A 133 6.65 10.64 7.85
N LYS A 134 6.49 9.36 8.18
CA LYS A 134 7.26 8.27 7.58
C LYS A 134 6.94 8.14 6.10
N LYS A 135 7.95 7.80 5.29
CA LYS A 135 7.74 7.57 3.86
C LYS A 135 7.03 6.25 3.63
N ASP A 136 6.24 6.14 2.57
CA ASP A 136 5.59 4.88 2.17
C ASP A 136 6.57 3.70 2.07
N LYS A 137 7.81 3.95 1.65
CA LYS A 137 8.87 2.93 1.62
C LYS A 137 9.19 2.34 3.00
N GLU A 138 9.12 3.14 4.06
CA GLU A 138 9.35 2.67 5.44
C GLU A 138 8.13 1.89 5.97
N LEU A 139 6.94 2.19 5.46
CA LEU A 139 5.67 1.57 5.85
C LEU A 139 5.28 0.39 4.95
N GLU A 140 6.03 0.17 3.86
CA GLU A 140 5.69 -0.75 2.77
C GLU A 140 5.30 -2.14 3.28
N GLN A 141 6.07 -2.71 4.22
CA GLN A 141 5.81 -4.05 4.74
C GLN A 141 4.44 -4.15 5.44
N PHE A 142 4.01 -3.11 6.14
CA PHE A 142 2.73 -3.07 6.86
C PHE A 142 1.58 -2.83 5.88
N ILE A 143 1.75 -1.93 4.92
CA ILE A 143 0.77 -1.67 3.87
C ILE A 143 0.55 -2.94 3.02
N VAL A 144 1.62 -3.63 2.62
CA VAL A 144 1.54 -4.92 1.90
C VAL A 144 0.85 -5.98 2.75
N TYR A 145 1.14 -6.03 4.04
CA TYR A 145 0.49 -6.98 4.95
C TYR A 145 -1.03 -6.77 5.01
N LEU A 146 -1.48 -5.52 5.20
CA LEU A 146 -2.90 -5.19 5.19
C LEU A 146 -3.55 -5.43 3.83
N ALA A 147 -2.86 -5.07 2.74
CA ALA A 147 -3.38 -5.30 1.39
C ALA A 147 -3.62 -6.79 1.10
N LYS A 148 -2.70 -7.68 1.53
CA LYS A 148 -2.89 -9.13 1.46
C LYS A 148 -4.07 -9.63 2.31
N ASN A 149 -4.38 -8.92 3.40
CA ASN A 149 -5.56 -9.13 4.23
C ASN A 149 -6.82 -8.41 3.71
N LYS A 150 -6.83 -8.02 2.43
CA LYS A 150 -7.98 -7.41 1.72
C LYS A 150 -8.41 -6.04 2.25
N ASP A 151 -7.50 -5.32 2.90
CA ASP A 151 -7.73 -3.93 3.29
C ASP A 151 -7.68 -3.02 2.04
N ILE A 152 -8.83 -2.49 1.65
CA ILE A 152 -9.01 -1.77 0.36
C ILE A 152 -8.13 -0.52 0.28
N ASP A 153 -8.06 0.27 1.34
CA ASP A 153 -7.24 1.49 1.37
C ASP A 153 -5.75 1.17 1.24
N SER A 154 -5.29 0.12 1.91
CA SER A 154 -3.92 -0.36 1.78
C SER A 154 -3.63 -0.91 0.38
N ILE A 155 -4.59 -1.59 -0.26
CA ILE A 155 -4.46 -2.03 -1.67
C ILE A 155 -4.31 -0.83 -2.60
N TYR A 156 -5.13 0.23 -2.44
CA TYR A 156 -4.97 1.45 -3.23
C TYR A 156 -3.61 2.12 -2.99
N ARG A 157 -3.23 2.30 -1.71
CA ARG A 157 -1.98 2.95 -1.32
C ARG A 157 -0.77 2.24 -1.89
N ILE A 158 -0.67 0.91 -1.72
CA ILE A 158 0.46 0.15 -2.24
C ILE A 158 0.51 0.12 -3.76
N SER A 159 -0.66 0.07 -4.42
CA SER A 159 -0.74 0.10 -5.88
C SER A 159 -0.23 1.44 -6.43
N ARG A 160 -0.63 2.57 -5.82
CA ARG A 160 -0.14 3.91 -6.18
C ARG A 160 1.36 4.04 -5.93
N TYR A 161 1.86 3.59 -4.78
CA TYR A 161 3.29 3.59 -4.47
C TYR A 161 4.10 2.85 -5.54
N TYR A 162 3.70 1.62 -5.90
CA TYR A 162 4.38 0.83 -6.93
C TYR A 162 4.28 1.43 -8.33
N LEU A 163 3.14 2.03 -8.70
CA LEU A 163 2.98 2.72 -9.98
C LEU A 163 3.84 3.99 -10.10
N SER A 164 4.12 4.66 -8.98
CA SER A 164 4.97 5.85 -8.93
C SER A 164 6.47 5.54 -9.04
N SER A 165 6.87 4.27 -8.89
CA SER A 165 8.27 3.86 -9.00
C SER A 165 8.79 4.04 -10.43
N GLU A 166 10.03 4.47 -10.59
CA GLU A 166 10.71 4.50 -11.89
C GLU A 166 11.08 3.08 -12.38
N ASN A 167 11.10 2.09 -11.48
CA ASN A 167 11.45 0.72 -11.80
C ASN A 167 10.22 -0.02 -12.34
N THR A 168 10.29 -0.45 -13.60
CA THR A 168 9.25 -1.27 -14.24
C THR A 168 8.88 -2.48 -13.40
N ARG A 169 9.84 -3.15 -12.73
CA ARG A 169 9.56 -4.32 -11.89
C ARG A 169 8.62 -3.99 -10.73
N ASP A 170 8.72 -2.79 -10.16
CA ASP A 170 7.81 -2.36 -9.10
C ASP A 170 6.44 -2.01 -9.67
N GLN A 171 6.37 -1.32 -10.80
CA GLN A 171 5.11 -1.04 -11.49
C GLN A 171 4.31 -2.33 -11.80
N LEU A 172 4.99 -3.42 -12.13
CA LEU A 172 4.36 -4.74 -12.33
C LEU A 172 3.79 -5.35 -11.04
N LYS A 173 4.36 -5.05 -9.86
CA LYS A 173 3.81 -5.51 -8.58
C LYS A 173 2.43 -4.93 -8.33
N ALA A 174 2.18 -3.69 -8.78
CA ALA A 174 0.89 -3.03 -8.62
C ALA A 174 -0.26 -3.85 -9.21
N ARG A 175 -0.03 -4.59 -10.30
CA ARG A 175 -1.05 -5.39 -10.98
C ARG A 175 -1.80 -6.33 -10.02
N LYS A 176 -1.06 -7.10 -9.23
CA LYS A 176 -1.63 -8.12 -8.33
C LYS A 176 -2.53 -7.50 -7.28
N PHE A 177 -2.18 -6.31 -6.79
CA PHE A 177 -2.97 -5.58 -5.81
C PHE A 177 -4.20 -4.94 -6.48
N LEU A 178 -4.04 -4.29 -7.63
CA LEU A 178 -5.15 -3.72 -8.39
C LEU A 178 -6.21 -4.76 -8.75
N GLU A 179 -5.82 -5.99 -9.08
CA GLU A 179 -6.75 -7.09 -9.39
C GLU A 179 -7.63 -7.48 -8.19
N MET A 180 -7.21 -7.19 -6.95
CA MET A 180 -8.01 -7.42 -5.73
C MET A 180 -9.10 -6.36 -5.49
N LEU A 181 -9.01 -5.21 -6.15
CA LEU A 181 -9.98 -4.12 -5.98
C LEU A 181 -11.28 -4.39 -6.75
N PRO A 182 -12.43 -3.84 -6.31
CA PRO A 182 -13.62 -3.79 -7.13
C PRO A 182 -13.37 -3.01 -8.44
N GLU A 183 -14.18 -3.27 -9.46
CA GLU A 183 -14.07 -2.55 -10.72
C GLU A 183 -14.48 -1.09 -10.56
N THR A 184 -13.50 -0.19 -10.68
CA THR A 184 -13.66 1.26 -10.61
C THR A 184 -12.90 1.92 -11.75
N THR A 185 -13.26 3.15 -12.11
CA THR A 185 -12.53 3.94 -13.10
C THR A 185 -11.06 4.09 -12.73
N GLU A 186 -10.74 4.32 -11.45
CA GLU A 186 -9.36 4.44 -10.96
C GLU A 186 -8.58 3.14 -11.10
N LYS A 187 -9.17 1.98 -10.75
CA LYS A 187 -8.54 0.67 -10.96
C LYS A 187 -8.20 0.46 -12.43
N LEU A 188 -9.15 0.72 -13.32
CA LEU A 188 -8.99 0.49 -14.76
C LEU A 188 -7.90 1.39 -15.36
N ILE A 189 -7.87 2.67 -15.00
CA ILE A 189 -6.78 3.59 -15.40
C ILE A 189 -5.42 3.13 -14.84
N SER A 190 -5.40 2.64 -13.61
CA SER A 190 -4.17 2.12 -12.99
C SER A 190 -3.68 0.86 -13.72
N LEU A 191 -4.59 -0.04 -14.11
CA LEU A 191 -4.25 -1.23 -14.90
C LEU A 191 -3.74 -0.87 -16.30
N SER A 192 -4.29 0.15 -16.97
CA SER A 192 -3.72 0.60 -18.24
C SER A 192 -2.30 1.13 -18.09
N LYS A 193 -1.98 1.81 -16.98
CA LYS A 193 -0.60 2.26 -16.68
C LYS A 193 0.35 1.08 -16.50
N VAL A 194 -0.08 0.01 -15.81
CA VAL A 194 0.70 -1.23 -15.69
C VAL A 194 0.98 -1.85 -17.06
N GLU A 195 -0.03 -1.95 -17.94
CA GLU A 195 0.17 -2.52 -19.29
C GLU A 195 1.20 -1.71 -20.10
N LEU A 196 1.16 -0.39 -20.01
CA LEU A 196 2.12 0.49 -20.68
C LEU A 196 3.53 0.42 -20.06
N ALA A 197 3.63 0.08 -18.78
CA ALA A 197 4.89 -0.20 -18.10
C ALA A 197 5.55 -1.50 -18.60
N ILE A 198 4.77 -2.56 -18.86
CA ILE A 198 5.27 -3.82 -19.44
C ILE A 198 5.96 -3.55 -20.78
N GLY A 199 5.38 -2.65 -21.59
CA GLY A 199 6.00 -2.17 -22.81
C GLY A 199 4.98 -1.66 -23.82
N LYS A 200 5.49 -1.23 -24.98
CA LYS A 200 4.70 -0.69 -26.09
C LYS A 200 4.49 -1.71 -27.23
N SER A 201 4.14 -2.94 -26.87
CA SER A 201 3.75 -3.95 -27.87
C SER A 201 2.30 -3.75 -28.32
N ASN A 202 1.91 -4.31 -29.46
CA ASN A 202 0.50 -4.29 -29.88
C ASN A 202 -0.44 -4.94 -28.85
N ALA A 203 0.03 -5.99 -28.14
CA ALA A 203 -0.78 -6.68 -27.13
C ALA A 203 -1.01 -5.80 -25.89
N THR A 204 0.05 -5.24 -25.31
CA THR A 204 -0.03 -4.38 -24.12
C THR A 204 -0.84 -3.12 -24.39
N ILE A 205 -0.69 -2.52 -25.57
CA ILE A 205 -1.48 -1.35 -25.97
C ILE A 205 -2.96 -1.68 -26.15
N LYS A 206 -3.27 -2.83 -26.73
CA LYS A 206 -4.66 -3.29 -26.86
C LYS A 206 -5.30 -3.55 -25.49
N ASN A 207 -4.55 -4.10 -24.54
CA ASN A 207 -5.01 -4.28 -23.16
C ASN A 207 -5.23 -2.93 -22.46
N ALA A 208 -4.27 -2.01 -22.56
CA ALA A 208 -4.39 -0.66 -22.01
C ALA A 208 -5.62 0.07 -22.59
N GLU A 209 -5.83 -0.04 -23.90
CA GLU A 209 -7.01 0.52 -24.58
C GLU A 209 -8.31 -0.11 -24.09
N SER A 210 -8.33 -1.43 -23.84
CA SER A 210 -9.49 -2.11 -23.28
C SER A 210 -9.87 -1.56 -21.91
N TYR A 211 -8.89 -1.41 -21.01
CA TYR A 211 -9.13 -0.86 -19.67
C TYR A 211 -9.61 0.60 -19.72
N LEU A 212 -8.97 1.44 -20.55
CA LEU A 212 -9.37 2.84 -20.70
C LEU A 212 -10.78 2.96 -21.31
N ASN A 213 -11.14 2.14 -22.29
CA ASN A 213 -12.49 2.12 -22.84
C ASN A 213 -13.54 1.72 -21.79
N SER A 214 -13.25 0.73 -20.95
CA SER A 214 -14.13 0.38 -19.82
C SER A 214 -14.26 1.54 -18.83
N ALA A 215 -13.18 2.25 -18.51
CA ALA A 215 -13.23 3.41 -17.62
C ALA A 215 -14.02 4.58 -18.23
N VAL A 216 -13.91 4.80 -19.55
CA VAL A 216 -14.74 5.79 -20.28
C VAL A 216 -16.21 5.39 -20.27
N PHE A 217 -16.53 4.10 -20.42
CA PHE A 217 -17.91 3.60 -20.32
C PHE A 217 -18.51 3.86 -18.93
N LEU A 218 -17.69 3.78 -17.87
CA LEU A 218 -18.06 4.17 -16.51
C LEU A 218 -18.07 5.70 -16.28
N GLY A 219 -17.86 6.52 -17.32
CA GLY A 219 -17.98 7.97 -17.25
C GLY A 219 -16.69 8.73 -16.89
N SER A 220 -15.52 8.08 -16.89
CA SER A 220 -14.27 8.77 -16.54
C SER A 220 -13.78 9.71 -17.63
N ALA A 221 -13.73 11.00 -17.32
CA ALA A 221 -13.13 12.03 -18.16
C ALA A 221 -11.60 11.88 -18.25
N ASP A 222 -10.94 11.47 -17.15
CA ASP A 222 -9.51 11.17 -17.12
C ASP A 222 -9.14 10.04 -18.08
N ALA A 223 -9.92 8.96 -18.09
CA ALA A 223 -9.70 7.84 -19.01
C ALA A 223 -9.84 8.27 -20.48
N MET A 224 -10.77 9.18 -20.78
CA MET A 224 -10.95 9.73 -22.12
C MET A 224 -9.72 10.53 -22.56
N ALA A 225 -9.13 11.31 -21.65
CA ALA A 225 -7.90 12.04 -21.89
C ALA A 225 -6.71 11.08 -22.08
N GLU A 226 -6.54 10.08 -21.19
CA GLU A 226 -5.48 9.07 -21.32
C GLU A 226 -5.62 8.26 -22.61
N LEU A 227 -6.85 7.93 -23.03
CA LEU A 227 -7.12 7.23 -24.28
C LEU A 227 -6.68 8.05 -25.50
N ALA A 228 -6.83 9.37 -25.47
CA ALA A 228 -6.33 10.26 -26.52
C ALA A 228 -4.80 10.11 -26.69
N PHE A 229 -4.05 10.16 -25.59
CA PHE A 229 -2.60 9.99 -25.61
C PHE A 229 -2.19 8.55 -26.02
N LEU A 230 -3.00 7.56 -25.67
CA LEU A 230 -2.78 6.19 -26.14
C LEU A 230 -2.91 6.09 -27.68
N GLN A 231 -3.83 6.84 -28.31
CA GLN A 231 -3.91 6.87 -29.78
C GLN A 231 -2.62 7.41 -30.42
N LEU A 232 -1.96 8.40 -29.81
CA LEU A 232 -0.66 8.86 -30.32
C LEU A 232 0.41 7.77 -30.22
N THR A 233 0.42 7.03 -29.12
CA THR A 233 1.32 5.87 -28.96
C THR A 233 1.01 4.78 -30.00
N LYS A 234 -0.27 4.51 -30.28
CA LYS A 234 -0.68 3.59 -31.36
C LYS A 234 -0.21 4.07 -32.72
N ALA A 235 -0.27 5.37 -32.99
CA ALA A 235 0.17 5.95 -34.26
C ALA A 235 1.67 5.81 -34.52
N GLU A 236 2.49 5.69 -33.46
CA GLU A 236 3.93 5.42 -33.56
C GLU A 236 4.23 3.97 -33.98
N ILE A 237 3.34 3.03 -33.64
CA ILE A 237 3.58 1.59 -33.77
C ILE A 237 2.84 1.02 -34.99
N ASP A 238 1.57 1.36 -35.16
CA ASP A 238 0.79 1.01 -36.34
C ASP A 238 0.91 2.12 -37.40
N LYS A 239 1.90 1.94 -38.28
CA LYS A 239 2.15 2.88 -39.38
C LYS A 239 1.02 2.92 -40.42
N PHE A 240 0.24 1.85 -40.56
CA PHE A 240 -0.82 1.77 -41.57
C PHE A 240 -2.03 2.62 -41.20
N SER A 241 -2.39 2.63 -39.91
CA SER A 241 -3.53 3.40 -39.38
C SER A 241 -3.11 4.67 -38.62
N SER A 242 -1.82 5.03 -38.66
CA SER A 242 -1.23 6.18 -37.97
C SER A 242 -2.01 7.48 -38.16
N GLN A 243 -2.45 7.78 -39.39
CA GLN A 243 -3.21 9.00 -39.68
C GLN A 243 -4.60 9.02 -39.02
N LYS A 244 -5.26 7.87 -38.96
CA LYS A 244 -6.55 7.71 -38.27
C LYS A 244 -6.38 7.95 -36.77
N HIS A 245 -5.34 7.38 -36.16
CA HIS A 245 -5.06 7.56 -34.74
C HIS A 245 -4.73 9.02 -34.39
N LYS A 246 -3.92 9.71 -35.22
CA LYS A 246 -3.61 11.13 -35.04
C LYS A 246 -4.84 12.03 -35.17
N ALA A 247 -5.74 11.73 -36.10
CA ALA A 247 -6.99 12.47 -36.28
C ALA A 247 -7.99 12.27 -35.11
N GLN A 248 -7.91 11.15 -34.39
CA GLN A 248 -8.75 10.89 -33.21
C GLN A 248 -8.32 11.72 -31.99
N PHE A 249 -7.04 12.06 -31.86
CA PHE A 249 -6.52 12.82 -30.72
C PHE A 249 -7.33 14.09 -30.37
N PRO A 250 -7.51 15.07 -31.29
CA PRO A 250 -8.29 16.28 -30.98
C PRO A 250 -9.74 15.97 -30.58
N ILE A 251 -10.37 15.01 -31.27
CA ILE A 251 -11.76 14.60 -30.99
C ILE A 251 -11.88 14.06 -29.57
N MET A 252 -10.91 13.23 -29.16
CA MET A 252 -10.90 12.62 -27.83
C MET A 252 -10.62 13.62 -26.72
N ILE A 253 -9.68 14.55 -26.94
CA ILE A 253 -9.39 15.65 -26.00
C ILE A 253 -10.59 16.58 -25.82
N LYS A 254 -11.26 16.95 -26.92
CA LYS A 254 -12.49 17.74 -26.82
C LYS A 254 -13.54 17.01 -25.99
N ARG A 255 -13.76 15.72 -26.27
CA ARG A 255 -14.72 14.91 -25.54
C ARG A 255 -14.36 14.77 -24.05
N SER A 256 -13.09 14.64 -23.69
CA SER A 256 -12.70 14.59 -22.27
C SER A 256 -13.02 15.89 -21.56
N ILE A 257 -12.78 17.04 -22.20
CA ILE A 257 -13.15 18.38 -21.67
C ILE A 257 -14.67 18.50 -21.53
N ASP A 258 -15.44 18.08 -22.54
CA ASP A 258 -16.91 18.09 -22.50
C ASP A 258 -17.46 17.18 -21.37
N MET A 259 -16.72 16.13 -21.01
CA MET A 259 -17.00 15.27 -19.84
C MET A 259 -16.54 15.87 -18.50
N GLY A 260 -15.91 17.05 -18.50
CA GLY A 260 -15.47 17.77 -17.30
C GLY A 260 -13.98 17.59 -16.94
N TYR A 261 -13.16 17.01 -17.82
CA TYR A 261 -11.72 16.85 -17.55
C TYR A 261 -11.00 18.21 -17.44
N LYS A 262 -10.24 18.38 -16.34
CA LYS A 262 -9.36 19.54 -16.10
C LYS A 262 -7.95 19.13 -15.65
N GLY A 263 -7.57 17.87 -15.84
CA GLY A 263 -6.33 17.32 -15.30
C GLY A 263 -5.05 17.74 -16.05
N GLU A 264 -3.93 17.25 -15.53
CA GLU A 264 -2.55 17.64 -15.91
C GLU A 264 -2.14 17.33 -17.36
N LEU A 265 -2.93 16.57 -18.11
CA LEU A 265 -2.64 16.29 -19.53
C LEU A 265 -3.02 17.44 -20.46
N LEU A 266 -3.89 18.37 -19.99
CA LEU A 266 -4.38 19.49 -20.78
C LEU A 266 -3.27 20.41 -21.32
N PRO A 267 -2.27 20.87 -20.52
CA PRO A 267 -1.18 21.69 -21.03
C PRO A 267 -0.42 21.02 -22.18
N ARG A 268 -0.17 19.71 -22.06
CA ARG A 268 0.51 18.93 -23.10
C ARG A 268 -0.37 18.78 -24.35
N ALA A 269 -1.66 18.54 -24.18
CA ALA A 269 -2.61 18.46 -25.29
C ALA A 269 -2.70 19.79 -26.05
N ALA A 270 -2.79 20.92 -25.35
CA ALA A 270 -2.79 22.25 -25.96
C ALA A 270 -1.53 22.48 -26.81
N MET A 271 -0.35 22.13 -26.29
CA MET A 271 0.90 22.24 -27.05
C MET A 271 0.87 21.38 -28.34
N ILE A 272 0.38 20.15 -28.26
CA ILE A 272 0.29 19.26 -29.43
C ILE A 272 -0.64 19.87 -30.49
N LEU A 273 -1.81 20.34 -30.09
CA LEU A 273 -2.83 20.92 -30.98
C LEU A 273 -2.40 22.26 -31.57
N LYS A 274 -1.69 23.08 -30.79
CA LYS A 274 -1.21 24.41 -31.22
C LYS A 274 -0.14 24.32 -32.31
N PHE A 275 0.75 23.32 -32.22
CA PHE A 275 1.90 23.20 -33.11
C PHE A 275 1.81 22.01 -34.09
N GLY A 276 0.72 21.25 -34.08
CA GLY A 276 0.56 20.05 -34.90
C GLY A 276 1.61 18.97 -34.64
N ARG A 277 2.05 18.81 -33.38
CA ARG A 277 3.13 17.86 -33.04
C ARG A 277 2.70 16.42 -33.32
N PHE A 278 3.69 15.56 -33.60
CA PHE A 278 3.47 14.14 -33.91
C PHE A 278 2.60 13.90 -35.16
N GLY A 279 2.41 14.92 -36.01
CA GLY A 279 1.53 14.85 -37.18
C GLY A 279 0.04 14.93 -36.84
N VAL A 280 -0.32 15.35 -35.63
CA VAL A 280 -1.69 15.67 -35.27
C VAL A 280 -2.12 16.93 -36.03
N PRO A 281 -3.34 16.97 -36.62
CA PRO A 281 -3.85 18.19 -37.25
C PRO A 281 -3.86 19.36 -36.27
N GLN A 282 -3.42 20.52 -36.72
CA GLN A 282 -3.44 21.73 -35.90
C GLN A 282 -4.90 22.13 -35.61
N ASP A 283 -5.19 22.43 -34.34
CA ASP A 283 -6.50 22.93 -33.88
C ASP A 283 -6.28 24.06 -32.88
N LEU A 284 -6.10 25.27 -33.40
CA LEU A 284 -5.87 26.47 -32.60
C LEU A 284 -7.09 26.83 -31.73
N THR A 285 -8.29 26.51 -32.20
CA THR A 285 -9.52 26.80 -31.45
C THR A 285 -9.59 25.95 -30.18
N LEU A 286 -9.36 24.64 -30.30
CA LEU A 286 -9.33 23.74 -29.15
C LEU A 286 -8.14 24.04 -28.24
N ALA A 287 -6.95 24.33 -28.79
CA ALA A 287 -5.79 24.72 -28.00
C ALA A 287 -6.05 25.98 -27.15
N ASN A 288 -6.61 27.03 -27.75
CA ASN A 288 -6.98 28.27 -27.03
C ASN A 288 -8.07 28.02 -25.97
N THR A 289 -9.00 27.09 -26.24
CA THR A 289 -10.02 26.70 -25.26
C THR A 289 -9.38 26.06 -24.02
N ILE A 290 -8.42 25.15 -24.23
CA ILE A 290 -7.66 24.54 -23.15
C ILE A 290 -6.87 25.60 -22.36
N GLU A 291 -6.18 26.51 -23.05
CA GLU A 291 -5.42 27.60 -22.41
C GLU A 291 -6.32 28.48 -21.52
N LYS A 292 -7.58 28.74 -21.93
CA LYS A 292 -8.57 29.46 -21.10
C LYS A 292 -8.99 28.67 -19.86
N ILE A 293 -9.24 27.35 -20.01
CA ILE A 293 -9.58 26.48 -18.86
C ILE A 293 -8.46 26.55 -17.81
N LEU A 294 -7.21 26.40 -18.25
CA LEU A 294 -6.03 26.47 -17.38
C LEU A 294 -5.78 27.87 -16.79
N GLY A 295 -6.13 28.93 -17.53
CA GLY A 295 -6.01 30.31 -17.06
C GLY A 295 -6.99 30.65 -15.94
N ASN A 296 -8.21 30.12 -16.01
CA ASN A 296 -9.24 30.32 -14.98
C ASN A 296 -8.91 29.59 -13.67
N GLU A 297 -8.12 28.52 -13.71
CA GLU A 297 -7.67 27.79 -12.51
C GLU A 297 -6.56 28.48 -11.74
N LYS A 298 -5.84 29.44 -12.34
CA LYS A 298 -4.82 30.24 -11.62
C LYS A 298 -5.40 31.41 -10.82
N ILE A 299 -6.68 31.70 -11.00
CA ILE A 299 -7.37 32.85 -10.40
C ILE A 299 -8.22 32.44 -9.18
N ASN A 300 -8.47 31.14 -9.01
CA ASN A 300 -9.17 30.55 -7.85
C ASN A 300 -8.20 29.76 -6.98
#